data_AF-A0A7J7CRM7-F1
#
_entry.id   AF-A0A7J7CRM7-F1
#
_cell.length_a   1.000
_cell.length_b   1.000
_cell.length_c   1.000
_cell.angle_alpha   90.00
_cell.angle_beta   90.00
_cell.angle_gamma   90.00
#
_symmetry.space_group_name_H-M   'P 1'
#
loop_
_entity.id
_entity.type
_entity.pdbx_description
1 polymer ?
#
loop_
_entity_poly.entity_id
_entity_poly.type
_entity_poly.pdbx_seq_one_letter_code
_entity_poly.pdbx_strand_id
1 'polypeptide(L)'
;MERSVLDGLINRMLEGRGRPGKQVQLSEGEIRQLCITSRTIFLKQPNLLELEAPIKICDKKPKFGLGKTVTAKSVTSTGIKSFLGGKV
;
A
#
# COMPACT_ATOMS: atom_id res chain seq x y z
N MET A 1 -17.12 -3.06 13.36
CA MET A 1 -17.00 -1.97 12.37
C MET A 1 -18.34 -1.80 11.69
N GLU A 2 -18.81 -0.56 11.53
CA GLU A 2 -20.10 -0.29 10.88
C GLU A 2 -19.98 -0.51 9.36
N ARG A 3 -21.03 -1.06 8.72
CA ARG A 3 -20.99 -1.45 7.31
C ARG A 3 -20.79 -0.25 6.39
N SER A 4 -21.49 0.87 6.64
CA SER A 4 -21.36 2.05 5.77
C SER A 4 -19.94 2.63 5.75
N VAL A 5 -19.26 2.62 6.91
CA VAL A 5 -17.85 3.05 7.02
C VAL A 5 -16.93 2.10 6.25
N LEU A 6 -17.16 0.79 6.33
CA LEU A 6 -16.38 -0.20 5.59
C LEU A 6 -16.57 -0.07 4.08
N ASP A 7 -17.81 0.10 3.62
CA ASP A 7 -18.13 0.29 2.20
C ASP A 7 -17.53 1.59 1.65
N GLY A 8 -17.57 2.67 2.44
CA GLY A 8 -16.90 3.92 2.12
C GLY A 8 -15.38 3.77 1.96
N LEU A 9 -14.74 2.98 2.84
CA LEU A 9 -13.32 2.65 2.73
C LEU A 9 -12.99 1.85 1.47
N ILE A 10 -13.79 0.83 1.16
CA ILE A 10 -13.61 -0.01 -0.04
C ILE A 10 -13.69 0.85 -1.30
N ASN A 11 -14.70 1.73 -1.39
CA ASN A 11 -14.86 2.61 -2.55
C ASN A 11 -13.65 3.53 -2.76
N ARG A 12 -13.15 4.17 -1.68
CA ARG A 12 -11.93 5.01 -1.75
C ARG A 12 -10.68 4.23 -2.17
N MET A 13 -10.55 2.97 -1.74
CA MET A 13 -9.44 2.11 -2.16
C MET A 13 -9.54 1.72 -3.64
N LEU A 14 -10.74 1.50 -4.16
CA LEU A 14 -10.98 1.13 -5.56
C LEU A 14 -10.76 2.30 -6.54
N GLU A 15 -10.97 3.55 -6.12
CA GLU A 15 -10.69 4.74 -6.94
C GLU A 15 -9.22 4.84 -7.39
N GLY A 16 -8.29 4.22 -6.65
CA GLY A 16 -6.86 4.18 -7.01
C GLY A 16 -6.53 3.23 -8.17
N ARG A 17 -7.46 2.35 -8.57
CA ARG A 17 -7.20 1.24 -9.52
C ARG A 17 -6.80 1.71 -10.92
N GLY A 18 -7.18 2.92 -11.34
CA GLY A 18 -6.84 3.48 -12.65
C GLY A 18 -5.49 4.22 -12.71
N ARG A 19 -4.84 4.51 -11.57
CA ARG A 19 -3.61 5.31 -11.51
C ARG A 19 -2.59 4.65 -10.57
N PRO A 20 -1.66 3.83 -11.08
CA PRO A 20 -0.61 3.25 -10.26
C PRO A 20 0.22 4.37 -9.61
N GLY A 21 0.27 4.40 -8.28
CA GLY A 21 0.99 5.41 -7.50
C GLY A 21 0.12 6.46 -6.81
N LYS A 22 -1.21 6.46 -6.99
CA LYS A 22 -2.11 7.31 -6.19
C LYS A 22 -2.19 6.76 -4.76
N GLN A 23 -1.67 7.51 -3.79
CA GLN A 23 -1.83 7.18 -2.37
C GLN A 23 -3.28 7.45 -1.95
N VAL A 24 -3.93 6.45 -1.37
CA VAL A 24 -5.24 6.59 -0.76
C VAL A 24 -5.02 7.08 0.67
N GLN A 25 -5.60 8.23 1.02
CA GLN A 25 -5.51 8.76 2.38
C GLN A 25 -6.50 8.03 3.28
N LEU A 26 -5.98 7.34 4.29
CA LEU A 26 -6.73 6.65 5.33
C LEU A 26 -6.30 7.21 6.68
N SER A 27 -7.25 7.42 7.58
CA SER A 27 -6.93 7.81 8.94
C SER A 27 -6.34 6.62 9.72
N GLU A 28 -5.50 6.91 10.71
CA GLU A 28 -4.90 5.88 11.55
C GLU A 28 -5.95 5.05 12.30
N GLY A 29 -7.05 5.68 12.72
CA GLY A 29 -8.17 5.02 13.38
C GLY A 29 -8.85 3.98 12.47
N GLU A 30 -9.07 4.31 11.20
CA GLU A 30 -9.66 3.37 10.22
C GLU A 30 -8.72 2.18 9.98
N ILE A 31 -7.42 2.42 9.85
CA ILE A 31 -6.42 1.36 9.67
C ILE A 31 -6.40 0.41 10.87
N ARG A 32 -6.32 0.96 12.09
CA ARG A 32 -6.35 0.14 13.31
C ARG A 32 -7.63 -0.69 13.39
N GLN A 33 -8.77 -0.09 13.09
CA GLN A 33 -10.06 -0.77 13.17
C GLN A 33 -10.17 -1.92 12.16
N LEU A 34 -9.66 -1.73 10.94
CA LEU A 34 -9.56 -2.78 9.93
C LEU A 34 -8.69 -3.94 10.44
N CYS A 35 -7.50 -3.65 10.97
CA CYS A 35 -6.60 -4.67 11.51
C CYS A 35 -7.21 -5.46 12.67
N ILE A 36 -7.83 -4.78 13.65
CA ILE A 36 -8.45 -5.42 14.81
C ILE A 36 -9.63 -6.31 14.37
N THR A 37 -10.49 -5.79 13.49
CA THR A 37 -11.64 -6.55 12.97
C THR A 37 -11.16 -7.77 12.18
N SER A 38 -10.17 -7.60 11.30
CA SER A 38 -9.62 -8.70 10.49
C SER A 38 -8.96 -9.77 11.35
N ARG A 39 -8.17 -9.38 12.36
CA ARG A 39 -7.56 -10.31 13.32
C ARG A 39 -8.63 -11.15 14.03
N THR A 40 -9.73 -10.52 14.44
CA THR A 40 -10.82 -11.22 15.11
C THR A 40 -11.49 -12.24 14.20
N ILE A 41 -11.63 -11.94 12.91
CA ILE A 41 -12.18 -12.88 11.92
C ILE A 41 -11.24 -14.07 11.72
N PHE A 42 -9.93 -13.81 11.51
CA PHE A 42 -8.95 -14.88 11.33
C PHE A 42 -8.83 -15.80 12.55
N LEU A 43 -8.96 -15.27 13.77
CA LEU A 43 -8.94 -16.09 14.98
C LEU A 43 -10.20 -16.92 15.19
N LYS A 44 -11.34 -16.51 14.60
CA LYS A 44 -12.58 -17.29 14.61
C LYS A 44 -12.57 -18.41 13.56
N GLN A 45 -11.75 -18.27 12.52
CA GLN A 45 -11.60 -19.27 11.48
C GLN A 45 -10.55 -20.31 11.91
N PRO A 46 -10.69 -21.59 11.50
CA PRO A 46 -9.66 -22.59 11.74
C PRO A 46 -8.38 -22.27 10.95
N ASN A 47 -7.22 -22.70 11.47
CA ASN A 47 -5.93 -22.52 10.79
C ASN A 47 -5.88 -23.26 9.44
N LEU A 48 -6.63 -24.36 9.31
CA LEU A 48 -6.83 -25.07 8.06
C LEU A 48 -8.24 -24.75 7.55
N LEU A 49 -8.34 -23.93 6.50
CA LEU A 49 -9.63 -23.60 5.89
C LEU A 49 -10.07 -24.73 4.95
N GLU A 50 -11.26 -25.24 5.20
CA GLU A 50 -11.99 -26.11 4.26
C GLU A 50 -12.81 -25.22 3.32
N LEU A 51 -12.45 -25.22 2.03
CA LEU A 51 -13.08 -24.39 1.01
C LEU A 51 -13.78 -25.27 -0.03
N GLU A 52 -15.05 -24.97 -0.32
CA GLU A 52 -15.79 -25.60 -1.42
C GLU A 52 -15.74 -24.74 -2.69
N ALA A 53 -15.80 -25.39 -3.85
CA ALA A 53 -15.84 -24.72 -5.15
C ALA A 53 -17.21 -24.04 -5.40
N PRO A 54 -17.27 -22.94 -6.16
CA PRO A 54 -16.22 -22.32 -6.98
C PRO A 54 -15.45 -21.19 -6.27
N ILE A 55 -14.11 -21.26 -6.29
CA ILE A 55 -13.21 -20.22 -5.74
C ILE A 55 -12.12 -19.83 -6.74
N LYS A 56 -11.70 -18.56 -6.73
CA LYS A 56 -10.56 -18.07 -7.50
C LYS A 56 -9.34 -17.96 -6.58
N ILE A 57 -8.33 -18.78 -6.84
CA ILE A 57 -7.06 -18.72 -6.09
C ILE A 57 -6.14 -17.71 -6.78
N CYS A 58 -5.63 -16.74 -6.03
CA CYS A 58 -4.67 -15.74 -6.52
C CYS A 58 -3.35 -15.89 -5.76
N ASP A 59 -2.33 -16.40 -6.43
CA ASP A 59 -0.97 -16.51 -5.91
C ASP A 59 -0.15 -15.23 -6.23
N LYS A 60 0.90 -14.98 -5.44
CA LYS A 60 1.88 -13.95 -5.80
C LYS A 60 2.71 -14.47 -6.96
N LYS A 61 2.51 -13.92 -8.16
CA LYS A 61 3.40 -14.18 -9.29
C LYS A 61 4.85 -13.86 -8.88
N PRO A 62 5.79 -14.82 -8.99
CA PRO A 62 7.19 -14.49 -8.82
C PRO A 62 7.58 -13.53 -9.93
N LYS A 63 8.02 -12.33 -9.55
CA LYS A 63 8.63 -11.38 -10.48
C LYS A 63 10.05 -11.87 -10.78
N PHE A 64 10.19 -12.94 -11.55
CA PHE A 64 11.46 -13.28 -12.21
C PHE A 64 11.70 -12.25 -13.33
N GLY A 65 12.16 -11.07 -12.94
CA GLY A 65 12.73 -10.10 -13.86
C GLY A 65 14.22 -10.36 -13.98
N LEU A 66 14.63 -11.10 -15.02
CA LEU A 66 16.00 -10.99 -15.52
C LEU A 66 16.19 -9.53 -15.97
N GLY A 67 16.97 -8.77 -15.20
CA GLY A 67 17.43 -7.43 -15.58
C GLY A 67 16.40 -6.30 -15.44
N LYS A 68 16.35 -5.67 -14.28
CA LYS A 68 16.08 -4.23 -14.19
C LYS A 68 17.11 -3.58 -13.27
N THR A 69 17.97 -2.77 -13.87
CA THR A 69 18.92 -1.90 -13.21
C THR A 69 18.20 -0.99 -12.22
N VAL A 70 18.74 -0.93 -11.00
CA VAL A 70 18.34 0.04 -9.98
C VAL A 70 18.79 1.41 -10.48
N THR A 71 17.86 2.21 -11.01
CA THR A 71 18.07 3.66 -11.10
C THR A 71 17.73 4.26 -9.75
N ALA A 72 18.77 4.54 -8.97
CA ALA A 72 18.69 5.33 -7.74
C ALA A 72 18.06 6.69 -8.06
N LYS A 73 16.94 7.02 -7.42
CA LYS A 73 16.43 8.40 -7.41
C LYS A 73 17.24 9.20 -6.39
N SER A 74 17.92 10.21 -6.89
CA SER A 74 18.67 11.21 -6.13
C SER A 74 17.77 11.94 -5.13
N VAL A 75 18.23 12.05 -3.89
CA VAL A 75 17.74 13.03 -2.93
C VAL A 75 18.34 14.38 -3.32
N THR A 76 17.49 15.31 -3.74
CA THR A 76 17.86 16.70 -3.99
C THR A 76 17.89 17.42 -2.65
N SER A 77 19.08 17.56 -2.05
CA SER A 77 19.26 18.37 -0.85
C SER A 77 19.43 19.84 -1.24
N THR A 78 18.47 20.64 -0.79
CA THR A 78 18.40 22.09 -0.84
C THR A 78 19.67 22.80 -0.34
N GLY A 79 20.32 23.54 -1.25
CA GLY A 79 20.90 24.88 -1.07
C GLY A 79 21.87 25.17 0.09
N ILE A 80 23.15 25.37 -0.26
CA ILE A 80 24.01 26.39 0.35
C ILE A 80 24.78 27.08 -0.79
N LYS A 81 24.53 28.38 -1.00
CA LYS A 81 25.23 29.21 -1.99
C LYS A 81 26.53 29.70 -1.36
N SER A 82 27.66 29.15 -1.78
CA SER A 82 28.98 29.68 -1.40
C SER A 82 29.25 30.93 -2.24
N PHE A 83 29.16 32.08 -1.58
CA PHE A 83 29.78 33.32 -2.03
C PHE A 83 31.30 33.12 -2.06
N LEU A 84 31.93 33.38 -3.20
CA LEU A 84 33.31 33.87 -3.20
C LEU A 84 33.47 34.84 -4.38
N GLY A 85 33.24 36.12 -4.07
CA GLY A 85 33.81 37.22 -4.85
C GLY A 85 35.29 37.33 -4.53
N GLY A 86 36.10 37.55 -5.56
CA GLY A 86 37.54 37.73 -5.44
C GLY A 86 38.12 38.12 -6.78
N LYS A 87 37.97 39.40 -7.13
CA LYS A 87 38.56 40.05 -8.30
C LYS A 87 39.79 40.80 -7.78
N VAL A 88 40.99 40.33 -8.13
CA VAL A 88 42.22 41.14 -8.21
C VAL A 88 43.07 40.56 -9.33
#